data_AF-W4RU51-F1
#
_entry.id   AF-W4RU51-F1
#
_cell.length_a   1.000
_cell.length_b   1.000
_cell.length_c   1.000
_cell.angle_alpha   90.00
_cell.angle_beta   90.00
_cell.angle_gamma   90.00
#
_symmetry.space_group_name_H-M   'P 1'
#
loop_
_entity.id
_entity.type
_entity.pdbx_description
1 polymer ?
#
loop_
_entity_poly.entity_id
_entity_poly.type
_entity_poly.pdbx_seq_one_letter_code
_entity_poly.pdbx_strand_id
1 'polypeptide(L)' 'MAKEIKFSEEARRAMLRGVDSLANAVKVTLGPKGRNVFLRRNSVHHLSLMMV' A
#
# COMPACT_ATOMS: atom_id res chain seq x y z
N MET A 1 12.45 18.45 -9.32
CA MET A 1 11.67 17.34 -9.91
C MET A 1 10.32 17.89 -10.33
N ALA A 2 9.97 17.78 -11.61
CA ALA A 2 8.70 18.31 -12.13
C ALA A 2 7.52 17.41 -11.70
N LYS A 3 6.33 18.00 -11.55
CA LYS A 3 5.11 17.26 -11.25
C LYS A 3 4.43 16.83 -12.54
N GLU A 4 3.93 15.60 -12.56
CA GLU A 4 3.06 15.11 -13.63
C GLU A 4 1.59 15.39 -13.26
N ILE A 5 0.82 15.95 -14.20
CA ILE A 5 -0.60 16.24 -14.01
C ILE A 5 -1.38 15.49 -15.08
N LYS A 6 -2.17 14.50 -14.63
CA LYS A 6 -3.07 13.69 -15.49
C LYS A 6 -4.51 14.18 -15.32
N PHE A 7 -5.31 14.08 -16.38
CA PHE A 7 -6.70 14.57 -16.38
C PHE A 7 -7.70 13.50 -16.83
N SER A 8 -8.98 13.76 -16.56
CA SER A 8 -10.12 13.00 -17.09
C SER A 8 -9.97 11.48 -16.89
N GLU A 9 -10.20 10.71 -17.94
CA GLU A 9 -10.19 9.24 -17.93
C GLU A 9 -8.84 8.65 -17.54
N GLU A 10 -7.72 9.26 -17.92
CA GLU A 10 -6.42 8.74 -17.56
C GLU A 10 -6.20 8.78 -16.03
N ALA A 11 -6.56 9.92 -15.41
CA ALA A 11 -6.49 10.09 -13.97
C ALA A 11 -7.43 9.12 -13.25
N ARG A 12 -8.68 8.99 -13.71
CA ARG A 12 -9.67 8.06 -13.13
C ARG A 12 -9.22 6.61 -13.22
N ARG A 13 -8.73 6.17 -14.38
CA ARG A 13 -8.20 4.81 -14.58
C ARG A 13 -6.99 4.54 -13.70
N ALA A 14 -6.11 5.52 -13.51
CA ALA A 14 -4.97 5.38 -12.61
C ALA A 14 -5.42 5.20 -11.15
N MET A 15 -6.39 5.99 -10.69
CA MET A 15 -6.96 5.84 -9.35
C MET A 15 -7.68 4.50 -9.17
N LEU A 16 -8.50 4.11 -10.15
CA LEU A 16 -9.25 2.85 -10.12
C LEU A 16 -8.33 1.65 -9.91
N ARG A 17 -7.21 1.59 -10.65
CA ARG A 17 -6.22 0.51 -10.46
C ARG A 17 -5.66 0.44 -9.04
N GLY A 18 -5.40 1.59 -8.42
CA GLY A 18 -4.94 1.65 -7.04
C GLY A 18 -6.01 1.21 -6.03
N VAL A 19 -7.25 1.67 -6.23
CA VAL A 19 -8.40 1.28 -5.41
C VAL A 19 -8.66 -0.22 -5.53
N ASP A 20 -8.65 -0.78 -6.73
CA ASP A 20 -8.84 -2.21 -6.97
C ASP A 20 -7.74 -3.03 -6.29
N SER A 21 -6.49 -2.60 -6.37
CA SER A 21 -5.37 -3.26 -5.68
C SER A 21 -5.60 -3.32 -4.17
N LEU A 22 -5.98 -2.20 -3.56
CA LEU A 22 -6.27 -2.12 -2.13
C LEU A 22 -7.50 -2.96 -1.75
N ALA A 23 -8.60 -2.82 -2.49
CA ALA A 23 -9.84 -3.53 -2.23
C ALA A 23 -9.64 -5.05 -2.33
N ASN A 24 -8.87 -5.52 -3.33
CA ASN A 24 -8.55 -6.93 -3.47
C ASN A 24 -7.71 -7.47 -2.30
N ALA A 25 -6.80 -6.66 -1.75
CA ALA A 25 -5.99 -7.05 -0.60
C ALA A 25 -6.80 -7.10 0.70
N VAL A 26 -7.77 -6.19 0.89
CA VAL A 26 -8.55 -6.10 2.13
C VAL A 26 -9.77 -7.03 2.12
N LYS A 27 -10.45 -7.20 0.98
CA LYS A 27 -11.72 -7.95 0.92
C LYS A 27 -11.58 -9.41 1.39
N VAL A 28 -10.39 -10.00 1.27
CA VAL A 28 -10.13 -11.39 1.69
C VAL A 28 -10.16 -11.55 3.21
N THR A 29 -10.07 -10.47 3.99
CA THR A 29 -10.06 -10.51 5.46
C THR A 29 -11.46 -10.30 6.07
N LEU A 30 -12.49 -10.05 5.25
CA LEU A 30 -13.82 -9.69 5.74
C LEU A 30 -14.68 -10.91 6.08
N GLY A 31 -15.49 -10.77 7.14
CA GLY A 31 -16.45 -11.78 7.60
C GLY A 31 -15.87 -12.86 8.49
N PRO A 32 -16.71 -13.76 9.02
CA PRO A 32 -16.31 -14.79 10.00
C PRO A 32 -15.35 -15.85 9.42
N LYS A 33 -15.17 -15.90 8.09
CA LYS A 33 -14.22 -16.79 7.38
C LYS A 33 -13.10 -16.03 6.65
N GLY A 34 -12.81 -14.80 7.07
CA GLY A 34 -11.70 -14.01 6.52
C GLY A 34 -10.35 -14.75 6.62
N ARG A 35 -9.47 -14.54 5.64
CA ARG A 35 -8.14 -15.15 5.57
C ARG A 35 -7.07 -14.14 6.00
N ASN A 36 -5.95 -14.66 6.48
CA ASN A 36 -4.80 -13.84 6.85
C ASN A 36 -4.05 -13.33 5.61
N VAL A 37 -3.59 -12.08 5.69
CA VAL A 37 -2.73 -11.45 4.68
C VAL A 37 -1.36 -11.22 5.30
N PHE A 38 -0.30 -11.67 4.63
CA PHE A 38 1.07 -11.50 5.11
C PHE A 38 1.62 -10.14 4.69
N LEU A 39 1.98 -9.32 5.68
CA LEU A 39 2.63 -8.04 5.46
C LEU A 39 4.12 -8.18 5.75
N ARG A 40 4.97 -7.80 4.78
CA ARG A 40 6.42 -7.77 4.99
C ARG A 40 6.76 -6.62 5.94
N ARG A 41 7.27 -6.95 7.13
CA ARG A 41 7.85 -5.97 8.05
C ARG A 41 9.31 -5.73 7.67
N ASN A 42 9.66 -4.49 7.37
CA ASN A 42 11.07 -4.10 7.25
C ASN A 42 11.53 -3.60 8.62
N SER A 43 12.37 -4.36 9.31
CA SER A 43 12.94 -3.95 10.60
C SER A 43 14.14 -3.04 10.36
N VAL A 44 13.91 -1.73 10.37
CA VAL A 44 15.00 -0.74 10.49
C VAL A 44 15.37 -0.62 11.97
N HIS A 45 16.29 -1.47 12.41
CA HIS A 45 16.95 -1.25 13.71
C HIS A 45 17.99 -0.13 13.52
N HIS A 46 17.59 1.10 13.82
CA HIS A 46 18.52 2.18 14.09
C HIS A 46 19.24 1.85 15.41
N LEU A 47 20.39 1.19 15.32
CA LEU A 47 21.38 1.16 16.39
C LEU A 47 22.35 2.32 16.17
N SER A 48 21.90 3.55 16.43
CA SER A 48 22.80 4.64 16.81
C SER A 48 22.77 4.75 18.32
N LEU A 49 23.42 3.81 18.99
CA LEU A 49 23.75 3.91 20.41
C LEU A 49 25.11 3.21 20.66
N MET A 50 26.13 3.62 19.90
CA MET A 50 27.54 3.33 20.17
C MET A 50 28.37 4.61 19.95
N MET A 51 27.89 5.73 20.51
CA MET A 51 28.76 6.83 20.90
C MET A 51 28.93 6.76 22.42
N VAL A 52 29.72 5.78 22.86
CA VAL A 52 30.45 5.83 24.13
C VAL A 52 31.90 5.61 23.78
#